data_AF-A0A3M1NKK3-F1
#
_entry.id   AF-A0A3M1NKK3-F1
#
_cell.length_a   1.000
_cell.length_b   1.000
_cell.length_c   1.000
_cell.angle_alpha   90.00
_cell.angle_beta   90.00
_cell.angle_gamma   90.00
#
_symmetry.space_group_name_H-M   'P 1'
#
loop_
_entity.id
_entity.type
_entity.pdbx_description
1 polymer ?
#
loop_
_entity_poly.entity_id
_entity_poly.type
_entity_poly.pdbx_seq_one_letter_code
_entity_poly.pdbx_strand_id
1 'polypeptide(L)'
;MKEEKLSPIESSNLTSEDSSSNLTSNFDTSTRYRLVIKFAFLLSVLTFITAISTGFLNYNKNVNLILKNLQNQLQLAANTISISIDGDKYQLLRGKESMHTPEYQEIKSTLEQFMVNQYLGFEKNGIYTFRQISDDSLEFTVMLDERYVGHRYAIRPEMRPTLEKGIPSYTGIYEDENGIWVSAYAPILN
;
A
#
# COMPACT_ATOMS: atom_id res chain seq x y z
N MET A 1 38.46 98.07 60.14
CA MET A 1 37.11 97.59 60.46
C MET A 1 36.95 96.24 59.77
N LYS A 2 37.01 95.17 60.59
CA LYS A 2 36.76 93.74 60.33
C LYS A 2 37.56 93.07 59.21
N GLU A 3 38.53 92.19 59.55
CA GLU A 3 38.35 90.75 59.86
C GLU A 3 37.98 89.98 58.57
N GLU A 4 38.57 88.84 58.19
CA GLU A 4 39.27 87.83 58.97
C GLU A 4 40.09 86.93 58.03
N LYS A 5 41.25 86.48 58.53
CA LYS A 5 41.94 85.26 58.08
C LYS A 5 41.00 84.06 58.27
N LEU A 6 41.17 82.99 57.49
CA LEU A 6 41.71 81.72 57.99
C LEU A 6 41.80 80.67 56.87
N SER A 7 42.93 79.99 56.88
CA SER A 7 43.25 78.79 56.12
C SER A 7 42.86 77.52 56.93
N PRO A 8 43.40 76.34 56.59
CA PRO A 8 42.72 75.13 56.09
C PRO A 8 42.49 74.03 57.15
N ILE A 9 41.43 73.23 57.07
CA ILE A 9 41.21 72.02 57.90
C ILE A 9 40.17 71.15 57.15
N GLU A 10 40.13 69.82 57.07
CA GLU A 10 40.96 68.65 57.39
C GLU A 10 39.98 67.45 57.27
N SER A 11 40.50 66.23 57.07
CA SER A 11 39.90 64.93 57.50
C SER A 11 38.55 64.51 56.88
N SER A 12 38.20 63.24 56.63
CA SER A 12 38.77 61.92 56.87
C SER A 12 37.78 60.89 56.30
N ASN A 13 38.29 59.71 55.96
CA ASN A 13 37.66 58.35 55.97
C ASN A 13 38.01 57.61 54.66
N LEU A 14 38.87 56.57 54.71
CA LEU A 14 38.49 55.18 55.05
C LEU A 14 37.34 54.74 54.11
N THR A 15 37.47 53.73 53.25
CA THR A 15 37.90 52.36 53.54
C THR A 15 37.93 51.54 52.23
N SER A 16 38.63 50.39 52.29
CA SER A 16 38.46 49.16 51.48
C SER A 16 38.69 49.26 49.97
N GLU A 17 39.76 48.64 49.46
CA GLU A 17 39.67 47.24 48.97
C GLU A 17 38.44 47.01 48.10
N ASP A 18 38.61 47.10 46.79
CA ASP A 18 38.26 45.95 45.97
C ASP A 18 39.04 45.98 44.66
N SER A 19 40.19 45.32 44.69
CA SER A 19 40.86 44.77 43.52
C SER A 19 39.99 43.66 42.93
N SER A 20 38.85 44.02 42.36
CA SER A 20 38.07 43.14 41.50
C SER A 20 38.74 43.12 40.13
N SER A 21 39.75 42.26 40.03
CA SER A 21 40.26 41.75 38.76
C SER A 21 39.09 41.48 37.83
N ASN A 22 39.04 42.21 36.72
CA ASN A 22 38.25 41.85 35.55
C ASN A 22 38.71 40.47 35.05
N LEU A 23 38.18 39.41 35.67
CA LEU A 23 38.11 38.09 35.07
C LEU A 23 36.99 38.15 34.04
N THR A 24 37.23 38.87 32.95
CA THR A 24 36.58 38.56 31.69
C THR A 24 37.08 37.18 31.32
N SER A 25 36.37 36.15 31.78
CA SER A 25 36.46 34.83 31.19
C SER A 25 36.09 35.01 29.72
N ASN A 26 37.10 35.19 28.87
CA ASN A 26 37.00 35.00 27.44
C ASN A 26 36.67 33.53 27.22
N PHE A 27 35.41 33.17 27.50
CA PHE A 27 34.87 31.89 27.12
C PHE A 27 35.00 31.81 25.61
N ASP A 28 35.80 30.86 25.16
CA ASP A 28 36.11 30.61 23.76
C ASP A 28 34.81 30.30 22.99
N THR A 29 34.18 31.37 22.50
CA THR A 29 32.94 31.39 21.74
C THR A 29 33.10 30.60 20.43
N SER A 30 34.33 30.54 19.91
CA SER A 30 34.68 29.80 18.70
C SER A 30 34.57 28.29 18.91
N THR A 31 35.02 27.78 20.06
CA THR A 31 34.95 26.35 20.40
C THR A 31 33.50 25.92 20.67
N ARG A 32 32.72 26.76 21.36
CA ARG A 32 31.27 26.51 21.58
C ARG A 32 30.49 26.50 20.27
N TYR A 33 30.75 27.46 19.37
CA TYR A 33 30.09 27.52 18.06
C TYR A 33 30.42 26.31 17.18
N ARG A 34 31.68 25.87 17.15
CA ARG A 34 32.11 24.65 16.45
C ARG A 34 31.42 23.39 16.98
N LEU A 35 31.23 23.28 18.30
CA LEU A 35 30.50 22.17 18.91
C LEU A 35 29.01 22.23 18.55
N VAL A 36 28.37 23.39 18.64
CA VAL A 36 26.96 23.57 18.26
C VAL A 36 26.72 23.19 16.81
N ILE A 37 27.59 23.60 15.88
CA ILE A 37 27.47 23.22 14.46
C ILE A 37 27.58 21.69 14.30
N LYS A 38 28.55 21.05 14.95
CA LYS A 38 28.71 19.58 14.88
C LYS A 38 27.47 18.86 15.40
N PHE A 39 26.92 19.32 16.52
CA PHE A 39 25.68 18.76 17.07
C PHE A 39 24.48 18.99 16.15
N ALA A 40 24.31 20.20 15.60
CA ALA A 40 23.25 20.51 14.66
C ALA A 40 23.34 19.65 13.39
N PHE A 41 24.55 19.45 12.87
CA PHE A 41 24.80 18.59 11.71
C PHE A 41 24.44 17.13 12.03
N LEU A 42 24.91 16.58 13.15
CA LEU A 42 24.57 15.21 13.56
C LEU A 42 23.07 15.03 13.75
N LEU A 43 22.39 16.00 14.37
CA LEU A 43 20.94 15.97 14.54
C LEU A 43 20.22 15.99 13.19
N SER A 44 20.67 16.82 12.24
CA SER A 44 20.11 16.90 10.88
C SER A 44 20.34 15.62 10.08
N VAL A 45 21.50 14.98 10.22
CA VAL A 45 21.76 13.69 9.57
C VAL A 45 20.87 12.62 10.18
N LEU A 46 20.70 12.60 11.50
CA LEU A 46 19.84 11.65 12.18
C LEU A 46 18.37 11.79 11.75
N THR A 47 17.84 13.02 11.68
CA THR A 47 16.46 13.25 11.22
C THR A 47 16.27 12.88 9.75
N PHE A 48 17.29 13.09 8.92
CA PHE A 48 17.24 12.67 7.52
C PHE A 48 17.20 11.15 7.37
N ILE A 49 18.03 10.43 8.13
CA ILE A 49 18.04 8.96 8.15
C ILE A 49 16.71 8.41 8.65
N THR A 50 16.14 8.99 9.72
CA THR A 50 14.84 8.54 10.23
C THR A 50 13.70 8.81 9.25
N ALA A 51 13.72 9.93 8.52
CA ALA A 51 12.75 10.23 7.48
C ALA A 51 12.82 9.21 6.32
N ILE A 52 14.02 8.90 5.83
CA ILE A 52 14.23 7.90 4.77
C ILE A 52 13.75 6.51 5.24
N SER A 53 14.17 6.11 6.45
CA SER A 53 13.79 4.81 7.01
C SER A 53 12.27 4.68 7.17
N THR A 54 11.62 5.74 7.67
CA THR A 54 10.15 5.80 7.80
C THR A 54 9.47 5.72 6.44
N GLY A 55 9.98 6.45 5.44
CA GLY A 55 9.46 6.42 4.07
C GLY A 55 9.54 5.02 3.46
N PHE A 56 10.69 4.34 3.60
CA PHE A 56 10.88 3.00 3.07
C PHE A 56 9.98 1.95 3.75
N LEU A 57 9.87 1.99 5.09
CA LEU A 57 9.01 1.09 5.84
C LEU A 57 7.52 1.31 5.51
N ASN A 58 7.09 2.56 5.41
CA ASN A 58 5.71 2.89 5.06
C ASN A 58 5.39 2.50 3.62
N TYR A 59 6.30 2.71 2.67
CA TYR A 59 6.10 2.31 1.28
C TYR A 59 5.79 0.81 1.17
N ASN A 60 6.64 -0.04 1.77
CA ASN A 60 6.46 -1.48 1.71
C ASN A 60 5.17 -1.94 2.41
N LYS A 61 4.82 -1.33 3.55
CA LYS A 61 3.55 -1.63 4.24
C LYS A 61 2.33 -1.21 3.41
N ASN A 62 2.39 -0.04 2.79
CA ASN A 62 1.31 0.50 1.99
C ASN A 62 1.07 -0.33 0.73
N VAL A 63 2.14 -0.76 0.04
CA VAL A 63 2.01 -1.63 -1.15
C VAL A 63 1.34 -2.94 -0.79
N ASN A 64 1.79 -3.60 0.28
CA ASN A 64 1.18 -4.86 0.73
C ASN A 64 -0.29 -4.68 1.16
N LEU A 65 -0.60 -3.58 1.84
CA LEU A 65 -1.97 -3.26 2.25
C LEU A 65 -2.88 -2.98 1.05
N ILE A 66 -2.40 -2.25 0.04
CA ILE A 66 -3.13 -1.99 -1.20
C ILE A 66 -3.39 -3.30 -1.95
N LEU A 67 -2.34 -4.13 -2.13
CA LEU A 67 -2.49 -5.44 -2.77
C LEU A 67 -3.49 -6.32 -2.02
N LYS A 68 -3.40 -6.37 -0.69
CA LYS A 68 -4.32 -7.16 0.12
C LYS A 68 -5.77 -6.68 0.00
N ASN A 69 -5.98 -5.37 0.00
CA ASN A 69 -7.30 -4.79 -0.19
C ASN A 69 -7.86 -5.12 -1.58
N LEU A 70 -7.03 -5.01 -2.62
CA LEU A 70 -7.41 -5.40 -3.98
C LEU A 70 -7.79 -6.88 -4.04
N GLN A 71 -6.95 -7.76 -3.51
CA GLN A 71 -7.22 -9.21 -3.42
C GLN A 71 -8.56 -9.52 -2.73
N ASN A 72 -8.84 -8.85 -1.61
CA ASN A 72 -10.10 -9.02 -0.89
C ASN A 72 -11.31 -8.54 -1.72
N GLN A 73 -11.18 -7.39 -2.39
CA GLN A 73 -12.25 -6.87 -3.26
C GLN A 73 -12.51 -7.80 -4.45
N LEU A 74 -11.46 -8.30 -5.10
CA LEU A 74 -11.55 -9.25 -6.20
C LEU A 74 -12.20 -10.56 -5.74
N GLN A 75 -11.80 -11.08 -4.57
CA GLN A 75 -12.37 -12.30 -4.02
C GLN A 75 -13.86 -12.14 -3.68
N LEU A 76 -14.24 -11.00 -3.08
CA LEU A 76 -15.65 -10.69 -2.81
C LEU A 76 -16.47 -10.58 -4.10
N ALA A 77 -15.91 -9.94 -5.13
CA ALA A 77 -16.52 -9.85 -6.44
C ALA A 77 -16.72 -11.24 -7.07
N ALA A 78 -15.66 -12.05 -7.14
CA ALA A 78 -15.72 -13.42 -7.66
C ALA A 78 -16.76 -14.26 -6.92
N ASN A 79 -16.80 -14.18 -5.59
CA ASN A 79 -17.76 -14.92 -4.77
C ASN A 79 -19.21 -14.45 -4.98
N THR A 80 -19.42 -13.14 -5.18
CA THR A 80 -20.74 -12.58 -5.44
C THR A 80 -21.25 -13.00 -6.83
N ILE A 81 -20.37 -12.98 -7.83
CA ILE A 81 -20.68 -13.47 -9.18
C ILE A 81 -21.01 -14.96 -9.11
N SER A 82 -20.21 -15.77 -8.42
CA SER A 82 -20.40 -17.23 -8.42
C SER A 82 -21.72 -17.64 -7.77
N ILE A 83 -22.17 -16.95 -6.72
CA ILE A 83 -23.49 -17.16 -6.09
C ILE A 83 -24.65 -16.79 -7.04
N SER A 84 -24.41 -15.87 -7.98
CA SER A 84 -25.42 -15.42 -8.94
C SER A 84 -25.55 -16.35 -10.15
N ILE A 85 -24.71 -17.37 -10.24
CA ILE A 85 -24.71 -18.37 -11.32
C ILE A 85 -25.36 -19.65 -10.81
N ASP A 86 -26.35 -20.14 -11.54
CA ASP A 86 -26.96 -21.45 -11.32
C ASP A 86 -25.96 -22.56 -11.69
N GLY A 87 -25.47 -23.30 -10.67
CA GLY A 87 -24.49 -24.36 -10.84
C GLY A 87 -24.99 -25.55 -11.66
N ASP A 88 -26.26 -25.93 -11.49
CA ASP A 88 -26.88 -27.03 -12.26
C ASP A 88 -26.89 -26.69 -13.75
N LYS A 89 -27.27 -25.46 -14.11
CA LYS A 89 -27.20 -24.97 -15.50
C LYS A 89 -25.77 -24.84 -15.99
N TYR A 90 -24.86 -24.33 -15.17
CA TYR A 90 -23.45 -24.17 -15.52
C TYR A 90 -22.80 -25.50 -15.90
N GLN A 91 -23.14 -26.58 -15.19
CA GLN A 91 -22.60 -27.92 -15.46
C GLN A 91 -22.98 -28.49 -16.82
N LEU A 92 -24.03 -27.97 -17.48
CA LEU A 92 -24.44 -28.37 -18.82
C LEU A 92 -23.53 -27.79 -19.90
N LEU A 93 -22.79 -26.71 -19.62
CA LEU A 93 -21.97 -26.01 -20.60
C LEU A 93 -20.73 -26.82 -21.00
N ARG A 94 -20.42 -26.81 -22.30
CA ARG A 94 -19.33 -27.54 -22.98
C ARG A 94 -18.63 -26.61 -23.96
N GLY A 95 -17.68 -25.83 -23.45
CA GLY A 95 -16.80 -24.98 -24.24
C GLY A 95 -17.55 -24.15 -25.30
N LYS A 96 -16.99 -24.13 -26.52
CA LYS A 96 -17.51 -23.34 -27.64
C LYS A 96 -18.90 -23.78 -28.13
N GLU A 97 -19.26 -25.05 -27.96
CA GLU A 97 -20.53 -25.60 -28.44
C GLU A 97 -21.73 -25.00 -27.70
N SER A 98 -21.53 -24.60 -26.44
CA SER A 98 -22.60 -24.03 -25.63
C SER A 98 -22.85 -22.54 -25.85
N MET A 99 -22.04 -21.84 -26.65
CA MET A 99 -22.18 -20.38 -26.84
C MET A 99 -23.56 -19.94 -27.33
N HIS A 100 -24.27 -20.82 -28.04
CA HIS A 100 -25.60 -20.54 -28.59
C HIS A 100 -26.75 -21.05 -27.72
N THR A 101 -26.46 -21.66 -26.57
CA THR A 101 -27.50 -22.20 -25.69
C THR A 101 -28.08 -21.11 -24.78
N PRO A 102 -29.35 -21.26 -24.33
CA PRO A 102 -29.96 -20.31 -23.39
C PRO A 102 -29.15 -20.17 -22.09
N GLU A 103 -28.58 -21.26 -21.58
CA GLU A 103 -27.83 -21.29 -20.32
C GLU A 103 -26.56 -20.44 -20.42
N TYR A 104 -25.85 -20.51 -21.55
CA TYR A 104 -24.67 -19.67 -21.78
C TYR A 104 -25.05 -18.20 -21.80
N GLN A 105 -26.12 -17.85 -22.50
CA GLN A 105 -26.58 -16.45 -22.61
C GLN A 105 -27.07 -15.90 -21.28
N GLU A 106 -27.73 -16.73 -20.46
CA GLU A 106 -28.13 -16.37 -19.10
C GLU A 106 -26.91 -16.04 -18.23
N ILE A 107 -25.91 -16.92 -18.20
CA ILE A 107 -24.69 -16.72 -17.40
C ILE A 107 -23.89 -15.53 -17.93
N LYS A 108 -23.78 -15.36 -19.25
CA LYS A 108 -23.11 -14.21 -19.85
C LYS A 108 -23.80 -12.91 -19.47
N SER A 109 -25.13 -12.86 -19.49
CA SER A 109 -25.91 -11.71 -19.04
C SER A 109 -25.63 -11.37 -17.57
N THR A 110 -25.51 -12.37 -16.69
CA THR A 110 -25.10 -12.16 -15.29
C THR A 110 -23.72 -11.50 -15.20
N LEU A 111 -22.74 -11.95 -15.98
CA LEU A 111 -21.40 -11.34 -16.03
C LEU A 111 -21.45 -9.90 -16.56
N GLU A 112 -22.24 -9.64 -17.60
CA GLU A 112 -22.42 -8.30 -18.18
C GLU A 112 -23.06 -7.33 -17.19
N GLN A 113 -24.11 -7.76 -16.50
CA GLN A 113 -24.78 -6.97 -15.47
C GLN A 113 -23.82 -6.65 -14.31
N PHE A 114 -23.02 -7.63 -13.88
CA PHE A 114 -22.04 -7.39 -12.84
C PHE A 114 -20.99 -6.36 -13.28
N MET A 115 -20.49 -6.45 -14.51
CA MET A 115 -19.51 -5.51 -15.06
C MET A 115 -20.07 -4.09 -15.14
N VAL A 116 -21.33 -3.90 -15.55
CA VAL A 116 -21.97 -2.58 -15.63
C VAL A 116 -22.19 -1.96 -14.24
N ASN A 117 -22.49 -2.78 -13.24
CA ASN A 117 -22.87 -2.30 -11.90
C ASN A 117 -21.68 -2.12 -10.95
N GLN A 118 -20.47 -2.54 -11.31
CA GLN A 118 -19.30 -2.48 -10.43
C GLN A 118 -18.28 -1.42 -10.82
N TYR A 119 -17.79 -0.72 -9.79
CA TYR A 119 -16.81 0.38 -9.90
C TYR A 119 -15.35 -0.09 -9.92
N LEU A 120 -15.08 -1.40 -9.97
CA LEU A 120 -13.72 -1.95 -9.85
C LEU A 120 -12.85 -1.71 -11.09
N GLY A 121 -13.37 -1.07 -12.14
CA GLY A 121 -12.59 -0.72 -13.33
C GLY A 121 -12.09 -1.94 -14.11
N PHE A 122 -12.80 -3.07 -14.02
CA PHE A 122 -12.45 -4.28 -14.73
C PHE A 122 -12.36 -4.04 -16.23
N GLU A 123 -11.30 -4.55 -16.85
CA GLU A 123 -11.29 -4.71 -18.30
C GLU A 123 -12.34 -5.75 -18.71
N LYS A 124 -12.91 -5.61 -19.92
CA LYS A 124 -13.99 -6.48 -20.40
C LYS A 124 -13.60 -7.96 -20.42
N ASN A 125 -12.32 -8.27 -20.64
CA ASN A 125 -11.73 -9.61 -20.60
C ASN A 125 -11.40 -10.11 -19.17
N GLY A 126 -11.62 -9.31 -18.12
CA GLY A 126 -11.24 -9.62 -16.75
C GLY A 126 -12.23 -10.49 -15.96
N ILE A 127 -13.42 -10.75 -16.52
CA ILE A 127 -14.46 -11.58 -15.89
C ILE A 127 -14.81 -12.75 -16.81
N TYR A 128 -14.58 -13.96 -16.32
CA TYR A 128 -14.82 -15.20 -17.04
C TYR A 128 -14.98 -16.37 -16.08
N THR A 129 -15.45 -17.49 -16.62
CA THR A 129 -15.60 -18.74 -15.87
C THR A 129 -14.76 -19.86 -16.47
N PHE A 130 -14.37 -20.82 -15.62
CA PHE A 130 -13.61 -21.99 -16.01
C PHE A 130 -14.38 -23.27 -15.70
N ARG A 131 -14.17 -24.28 -16.56
CA ARG A 131 -14.50 -25.67 -16.26
C ARG A 131 -13.23 -26.50 -16.18
N GLN A 132 -13.12 -27.35 -15.18
CA GLN A 132 -12.01 -28.30 -15.09
C GLN A 132 -12.20 -29.45 -16.08
N ILE A 133 -11.18 -29.69 -16.92
CA ILE A 133 -11.19 -30.76 -17.93
C ILE A 133 -10.27 -31.91 -17.53
N SER A 134 -9.21 -31.63 -16.78
CA SER A 134 -8.29 -32.62 -16.22
C SER A 134 -7.68 -32.09 -14.91
N ASP A 135 -6.85 -32.90 -14.26
CA ASP A 135 -6.17 -32.54 -13.01
C ASP A 135 -5.27 -31.30 -13.15
N ASP A 136 -4.78 -31.01 -14.36
CA ASP A 136 -3.83 -29.92 -14.63
C ASP A 136 -4.36 -28.87 -15.61
N SER A 137 -5.57 -29.04 -16.15
CA SER A 137 -6.11 -28.14 -17.18
C SER A 137 -7.56 -27.73 -16.96
N LEU A 138 -7.80 -26.45 -17.17
CA LEU A 138 -9.11 -25.83 -17.27
C LEU A 138 -9.44 -25.50 -18.73
N GLU A 139 -10.70 -25.19 -18.97
CA GLU A 139 -11.22 -24.64 -20.21
C GLU A 139 -12.02 -23.38 -19.89
N PHE A 140 -11.83 -22.32 -20.67
CA PHE A 140 -12.67 -21.13 -20.59
C PHE A 140 -14.08 -21.45 -21.06
N THR A 141 -15.09 -21.25 -20.22
CA THR A 141 -16.47 -21.63 -20.53
C THR A 141 -17.30 -20.44 -20.97
N VAL A 142 -17.42 -19.41 -20.12
CA VAL A 142 -18.22 -18.20 -20.41
C VAL A 142 -17.32 -16.98 -20.24
N MET A 143 -17.27 -16.14 -21.26
CA MET A 143 -16.46 -14.91 -21.29
C MET A 143 -17.26 -13.77 -21.94
N LEU A 144 -17.00 -12.53 -21.52
CA LEU A 144 -17.57 -11.33 -22.17
C LEU A 144 -16.91 -11.04 -23.52
N ASP A 145 -15.62 -11.38 -23.64
CA ASP A 145 -14.88 -11.43 -24.90
C ASP A 145 -14.72 -12.89 -25.32
N GLU A 146 -15.46 -13.30 -26.35
CA GLU A 146 -15.64 -14.70 -26.72
C GLU A 146 -14.45 -15.31 -27.48
N ARG A 147 -13.40 -14.52 -27.74
CA ARG A 147 -12.22 -14.95 -28.52
C ARG A 147 -11.56 -16.23 -28.00
N TYR A 148 -11.61 -16.46 -26.70
CA TYR A 148 -10.92 -17.58 -26.04
C TYR A 148 -11.87 -18.64 -25.45
N VAL A 149 -13.18 -18.58 -25.72
CA VAL A 149 -14.12 -19.61 -25.24
C VAL A 149 -13.73 -20.98 -25.82
N GLY A 150 -13.61 -21.98 -24.94
CA GLY A 150 -13.14 -23.34 -25.27
C GLY A 150 -11.61 -23.48 -25.29
N HIS A 151 -10.83 -22.42 -25.08
CA HIS A 151 -9.38 -22.55 -24.97
C HIS A 151 -8.97 -23.22 -23.65
N ARG A 152 -7.94 -24.06 -23.72
CA ARG A 152 -7.36 -24.70 -22.54
C ARG A 152 -6.44 -23.74 -21.79
N TYR A 153 -6.48 -23.84 -20.48
CA TYR A 153 -5.67 -23.04 -19.56
C TYR A 153 -5.02 -23.96 -18.52
N ALA A 154 -3.74 -23.76 -18.24
CA ALA A 154 -3.04 -24.54 -17.22
C ALA A 154 -3.47 -24.10 -15.81
N ILE A 155 -3.71 -25.05 -14.91
CA ILE A 155 -4.06 -24.73 -13.52
C ILE A 155 -2.87 -24.06 -12.83
N ARG A 156 -3.11 -22.89 -12.24
CA ARG A 156 -2.13 -22.23 -11.36
C ARG A 156 -2.24 -22.76 -9.92
N PRO A 157 -1.14 -22.80 -9.15
CA PRO A 157 -1.18 -23.23 -7.76
C PRO A 157 -2.24 -22.51 -6.91
N GLU A 158 -2.44 -21.22 -7.16
CA GLU A 158 -3.39 -20.37 -6.44
C GLU A 158 -4.86 -20.72 -6.73
N MET A 159 -5.15 -21.43 -7.82
CA MET A 159 -6.52 -21.88 -8.16
C MET A 159 -6.91 -23.15 -7.41
N ARG A 160 -5.91 -23.94 -6.96
CA ARG A 160 -6.14 -25.24 -6.32
C ARG A 160 -7.06 -25.19 -5.10
N PRO A 161 -6.97 -24.21 -4.18
CA PRO A 161 -7.92 -24.12 -3.07
C PRO A 161 -9.38 -24.02 -3.56
N THR A 162 -9.63 -23.29 -4.65
CA THR A 162 -10.98 -23.17 -5.22
C THR A 162 -11.43 -24.44 -5.91
N LEU A 163 -10.56 -25.09 -6.68
CA LEU A 163 -10.88 -26.30 -7.41
C LEU A 163 -11.04 -27.53 -6.49
N GLU A 164 -10.12 -27.72 -5.54
CA GLU A 164 -10.04 -28.92 -4.72
C GLU A 164 -10.92 -28.84 -3.46
N LYS A 165 -11.07 -27.65 -2.87
CA LYS A 165 -11.75 -27.47 -1.58
C LYS A 165 -13.03 -26.65 -1.67
N GLY A 166 -13.35 -26.09 -2.84
CA GLY A 166 -14.52 -25.23 -3.00
C GLY A 166 -14.45 -23.97 -2.11
N ILE A 167 -13.25 -23.41 -1.90
CA ILE A 167 -13.09 -22.16 -1.15
C ILE A 167 -12.59 -21.03 -2.06
N PRO A 168 -13.09 -19.79 -1.93
CA PRO A 168 -12.56 -18.67 -2.69
C PRO A 168 -11.06 -18.47 -2.47
N SER A 169 -10.35 -18.05 -3.51
CA SER A 169 -8.91 -17.83 -3.50
C SER A 169 -8.52 -16.61 -4.34
N TYR A 170 -7.27 -16.20 -4.27
CA TYR A 170 -6.71 -15.13 -5.10
C TYR A 170 -5.22 -15.32 -5.29
N THR A 171 -4.69 -14.61 -6.27
CA THR A 171 -3.27 -14.58 -6.64
C THR A 171 -2.56 -13.37 -6.03
N GLY A 172 -1.22 -13.44 -5.98
CA GLY A 172 -0.39 -12.26 -5.91
C GLY A 172 -0.36 -11.51 -7.24
N ILE A 173 0.58 -10.57 -7.40
CA ILE A 173 0.89 -9.99 -8.71
C ILE A 173 1.62 -11.05 -9.52
N TYR A 174 1.11 -11.36 -10.71
CA TYR A 174 1.76 -12.25 -11.66
C TYR A 174 1.78 -11.63 -13.06
N GLU A 175 2.62 -12.16 -13.94
CA GLU A 175 2.73 -11.74 -15.33
C GLU A 175 2.46 -12.94 -16.25
N ASP A 176 1.74 -12.70 -17.33
CA ASP A 176 1.56 -13.65 -18.43
C ASP A 176 1.57 -12.94 -19.80
N GLU A 177 1.29 -13.69 -20.86
CA GLU A 177 1.28 -13.19 -22.25
C GLU A 177 0.31 -12.01 -22.49
N ASN A 178 -0.64 -11.79 -21.57
CA ASN A 178 -1.63 -10.72 -21.65
C ASN A 178 -1.32 -9.56 -20.68
N GLY A 179 -0.18 -9.59 -19.97
CA GLY A 179 0.28 -8.50 -19.11
C GLY A 179 0.41 -8.87 -17.62
N ILE A 180 0.27 -7.87 -16.76
CA ILE A 180 0.42 -8.02 -15.31
C ILE A 180 -0.96 -8.06 -14.66
N TRP A 181 -1.21 -9.08 -13.84
CA TRP A 181 -2.52 -9.39 -13.30
C TRP A 181 -2.50 -9.65 -11.80
N VAL A 182 -3.65 -9.36 -11.19
CA VAL A 182 -4.08 -9.92 -9.91
C VAL A 182 -5.48 -10.47 -10.15
N SER A 183 -5.67 -11.75 -9.87
CA SER A 183 -6.91 -12.48 -10.11
C SER A 183 -7.45 -13.09 -8.82
N ALA A 184 -8.77 -13.28 -8.76
CA ALA A 184 -9.44 -14.03 -7.72
C ALA A 184 -10.39 -15.05 -8.32
N TYR A 185 -10.64 -16.12 -7.56
CA TYR A 185 -11.41 -17.27 -7.99
C TYR A 185 -12.43 -17.62 -6.90
N ALA A 186 -13.62 -18.04 -7.33
CA ALA A 186 -14.65 -18.56 -6.46
C ALA A 186 -15.32 -19.77 -7.13
N PRO A 187 -15.76 -20.77 -6.34
CA PRO A 187 -16.39 -21.94 -6.89
C PRO A 187 -17.82 -21.61 -7.34
N ILE A 188 -18.24 -22.20 -8.45
CA ILE A 188 -19.64 -22.27 -8.84
C ILE A 188 -20.13 -23.64 -8.35
N LEU A 189 -21.04 -23.61 -7.37
CA LEU A 189 -21.56 -24.80 -6.70
C LEU A 189 -23.04 -25.01 -7.09
N ASN A 190 -23.51 -26.24 -6.99
CA ASN A 190 -24.94 -26.59 -7.07
C ASN A 190 -25.57 -26.50 -5.67
#